data_AF-A0A944SB17-F1
#
_entry.id   AF-A0A944SB17-F1
#
_cell.length_a   1.000
_cell.length_b   1.000
_cell.length_c   1.000
_cell.angle_alpha   90.00
_cell.angle_beta   90.00
_cell.angle_gamma   90.00
#
_symmetry.space_group_name_H-M   'P 1'
#
loop_
_entity.id
_entity.type
_entity.pdbx_description
1 polymer ?
#
loop_
_entity_poly.entity_id
_entity_poly.type
_entity_poly.pdbx_seq_one_letter_code
_entity_poly.pdbx_strand_id
1 'polypeptide(L)'
;MKLINKNEKGFTLVELLLVIAIIGVLAAVLFVSLGRQRERARVSAFKQQMRALVPVITTCRDSAGTILAAGNGTAVCNPAGNHGLHLTNDARVDCDGAGSYSVATSGTEGVLGSCNTTAGVCTATCDPQGCVYANCD
;
A
#
# COMPACT_ATOMS: atom_id res chain seq x y z
N MET A 1 59.67 -17.88 -28.87
CA MET A 1 59.05 -16.58 -29.22
C MET A 1 57.53 -16.75 -29.13
N LYS A 2 56.80 -15.91 -28.41
CA LYS A 2 55.31 -15.99 -28.32
C LYS A 2 54.71 -14.73 -28.94
N LEU A 3 53.97 -14.89 -30.04
CA LEU A 3 53.36 -13.78 -30.77
C LEU A 3 52.16 -13.26 -29.98
N ILE A 4 52.24 -12.01 -29.51
CA ILE A 4 51.10 -11.31 -28.88
C ILE A 4 50.23 -10.78 -30.02
N ASN A 5 49.08 -11.42 -30.23
CA ASN A 5 48.15 -11.08 -31.29
C ASN A 5 47.35 -9.83 -30.91
N LYS A 6 47.81 -8.65 -31.36
CA LYS A 6 47.18 -7.35 -31.05
C LYS A 6 45.96 -7.11 -31.94
N ASN A 7 44.79 -7.58 -31.48
CA ASN A 7 43.48 -7.25 -32.07
C ASN A 7 42.54 -6.61 -31.03
N GLU A 8 43.11 -5.84 -30.12
CA GLU A 8 42.40 -5.03 -29.11
C GLU A 8 41.63 -3.89 -29.82
N LYS A 9 40.41 -4.17 -30.27
CA LYS A 9 39.52 -3.13 -30.80
C LYS A 9 39.01 -2.26 -29.65
N GLY A 10 39.49 -1.01 -29.60
CA GLY A 10 39.00 -0.03 -28.64
C GLY A 10 37.53 0.33 -28.88
N PHE A 11 36.78 0.53 -27.81
CA PHE A 11 35.38 0.96 -27.84
C PHE A 11 35.29 2.38 -28.45
N THR A 12 34.43 2.57 -29.46
CA THR A 12 34.30 3.88 -30.10
C THR A 12 33.42 4.81 -29.25
N LEU A 13 33.69 6.12 -29.32
CA LEU A 13 32.83 7.13 -28.69
C LEU A 13 31.39 7.07 -29.20
N VAL A 14 31.19 6.66 -30.45
CA VAL A 14 29.87 6.51 -31.09
C VAL A 14 29.10 5.33 -30.50
N GLU A 15 29.75 4.18 -30.26
CA GLU A 15 29.13 3.04 -29.58
C GLU A 15 28.67 3.41 -28.17
N LEU A 16 29.49 4.15 -27.41
CA LEU A 16 29.13 4.57 -26.05
C LEU A 16 27.98 5.57 -26.04
N LEU A 17 28.00 6.54 -26.96
CA LEU A 17 26.93 7.53 -27.12
C LEU A 17 25.61 6.88 -27.54
N LEU A 18 25.63 5.92 -28.46
CA LEU A 18 24.44 5.19 -28.89
C LEU A 18 23.84 4.34 -27.75
N VAL A 19 24.68 3.70 -26.93
CA VAL A 19 24.23 2.91 -25.78
C VAL A 19 23.49 3.77 -24.75
N ILE A 20 24.04 4.93 -24.36
CA ILE A 20 23.34 5.82 -23.41
C ILE A 20 22.05 6.40 -24.01
N ALA A 21 22.00 6.64 -25.32
CA ALA A 21 20.78 7.09 -25.99
C ALA A 21 19.66 6.03 -25.95
N ILE A 22 19.97 4.77 -26.25
CA ILE A 22 19.00 3.67 -26.19
C ILE A 22 18.54 3.41 -24.75
N ILE A 23 19.46 3.39 -23.78
CA ILE A 23 19.12 3.24 -22.35
C ILE A 23 18.22 4.39 -21.88
N GLY A 24 18.47 5.63 -22.32
CA GLY A 24 17.64 6.79 -22.00
C GLY A 24 16.19 6.64 -22.48
N VAL A 25 15.98 6.18 -23.72
CA VAL A 25 14.63 5.94 -24.27
C VAL A 25 13.91 4.83 -23.50
N LEU A 26 14.57 3.70 -23.23
CA LEU A 26 13.99 2.59 -22.47
C LEU A 26 13.63 3.01 -21.03
N ALA A 27 14.52 3.75 -20.37
CA ALA A 27 14.31 4.24 -19.00
C ALA A 27 13.13 5.23 -18.92
N ALA A 28 12.97 6.11 -19.91
CA ALA A 28 11.86 7.08 -19.95
C ALA A 28 10.49 6.40 -20.00
N VAL A 29 10.32 5.37 -20.84
CA VAL A 29 9.06 4.61 -20.95
C VAL A 29 8.77 3.84 -19.66
N LEU A 30 9.80 3.21 -19.07
CA LEU A 30 9.66 2.48 -17.82
C LEU A 30 9.25 3.40 -16.65
N PHE A 31 9.85 4.58 -16.54
CA PHE A 31 9.61 5.52 -15.44
C PHE A 31 8.13 5.95 -15.34
N VAL A 32 7.48 6.24 -16.49
CA VAL A 32 6.06 6.60 -16.55
C VAL A 32 5.16 5.46 -16.08
N SER A 33 5.51 4.21 -16.40
CA SER A 33 4.75 3.02 -15.97
C SER A 33 4.91 2.75 -14.47
N LEU A 34 6.14 2.85 -13.95
CA LEU A 34 6.47 2.54 -12.55
C LEU A 34 5.69 3.40 -11.55
N GLY A 35 5.40 4.67 -11.86
CA GLY A 35 4.60 5.54 -11.00
C GLY A 35 3.20 4.98 -10.74
N ARG A 36 2.50 4.58 -11.81
CA ARG A 36 1.14 3.99 -11.72
C ARG A 36 1.13 2.63 -11.04
N GLN A 37 2.17 1.81 -11.27
CA GLN A 37 2.29 0.50 -10.63
C GLN A 37 2.55 0.60 -9.12
N ARG A 38 3.39 1.54 -8.68
CA ARG A 38 3.60 1.83 -7.25
C ARG A 38 2.31 2.26 -6.56
N GLU A 39 1.54 3.12 -7.20
CA GLU A 39 0.28 3.59 -6.66
C GLU A 39 -0.75 2.46 -6.51
N ARG A 40 -0.91 1.63 -7.54
CA ARG A 40 -1.75 0.43 -7.48
C ARG A 40 -1.31 -0.56 -6.41
N ALA A 41 -0.01 -0.72 -6.19
CA ALA A 41 0.51 -1.56 -5.10
C ALA A 41 0.14 -1.02 -3.71
N ARG A 42 0.20 0.31 -3.51
CA ARG A 42 -0.22 0.96 -2.25
C ARG A 42 -1.73 0.80 -2.01
N VAL A 43 -2.56 1.07 -3.02
CA VAL A 43 -4.01 0.86 -2.96
C VAL A 43 -4.35 -0.62 -2.70
N SER A 44 -3.60 -1.56 -3.28
CA SER A 44 -3.77 -3.00 -3.01
C SER A 44 -3.40 -3.36 -1.56
N ALA A 45 -2.33 -2.79 -1.01
CA ALA A 45 -1.95 -3.00 0.38
C ALA A 45 -3.01 -2.45 1.35
N PHE A 46 -3.53 -1.24 1.08
CA PHE A 46 -4.66 -0.65 1.81
C PHE A 46 -5.91 -1.54 1.76
N LYS A 47 -6.28 -2.06 0.58
CA LYS A 47 -7.40 -3.00 0.43
C LYS A 47 -7.20 -4.28 1.27
N GLN A 48 -5.98 -4.81 1.33
CA GLN A 48 -5.63 -5.99 2.14
C GLN A 48 -5.70 -5.69 3.65
N GLN A 49 -5.17 -4.54 4.09
CA GLN A 49 -5.19 -4.09 5.49
C GLN A 49 -6.63 -3.93 5.99
N MET A 50 -7.49 -3.27 5.21
CA MET A 50 -8.92 -3.12 5.54
C MET A 50 -9.64 -4.47 5.64
N ARG A 51 -9.34 -5.45 4.76
CA ARG A 51 -9.93 -6.81 4.85
C ARG A 51 -9.51 -7.56 6.12
N ALA A 52 -8.31 -7.32 6.64
CA ALA A 52 -7.84 -7.91 7.88
C ALA A 52 -8.61 -7.41 9.12
N LEU A 53 -9.34 -6.28 9.01
CA LEU A 53 -10.19 -5.76 10.09
C LEU A 53 -11.54 -6.48 10.18
N VAL A 54 -12.07 -7.05 9.10
CA VAL A 54 -13.36 -7.77 9.07
C VAL A 54 -13.48 -8.83 10.19
N PRO A 55 -12.55 -9.80 10.37
CA PRO A 55 -12.63 -10.78 11.45
C PRO A 55 -12.53 -10.18 12.86
N VAL A 56 -11.95 -8.99 13.00
CA VAL A 56 -11.89 -8.27 14.28
C VAL A 56 -13.22 -7.57 14.57
N ILE A 57 -13.88 -7.02 13.54
CA ILE A 57 -15.21 -6.43 13.65
C ILE A 57 -16.24 -7.53 13.98
N THR A 58 -16.16 -8.72 13.35
CA THR A 58 -17.03 -9.86 13.67
C THR A 58 -16.86 -10.30 15.12
N THR A 59 -15.63 -10.64 15.54
CA THR A 59 -15.36 -11.16 16.89
C THR A 59 -15.62 -10.14 18.00
N CYS A 60 -15.43 -8.85 17.74
CA CYS A 60 -15.85 -7.78 18.64
C CYS A 60 -17.37 -7.80 18.86
N ARG A 61 -18.13 -7.87 17.77
CA ARG A 61 -19.61 -7.89 17.79
C ARG A 61 -20.17 -9.15 18.45
N ASP A 62 -19.60 -10.32 18.14
CA ASP A 62 -19.99 -11.61 18.74
C ASP A 62 -19.79 -11.61 20.27
N SER A 63 -18.84 -10.79 20.76
CA SER A 63 -18.56 -10.57 22.18
C SER A 63 -19.41 -9.45 22.81
N ALA A 64 -20.44 -8.96 22.12
CA ALA A 64 -21.23 -7.76 22.45
C ALA A 64 -20.39 -6.48 22.67
N GLY A 65 -19.21 -6.42 22.06
CA GLY A 65 -18.32 -5.26 22.09
C GLY A 65 -18.76 -4.17 21.10
N THR A 66 -18.37 -2.94 21.42
CA THR A 66 -18.55 -1.75 20.57
C THR A 66 -17.27 -1.48 19.78
N ILE A 67 -17.41 -1.24 18.48
CA ILE A 67 -16.32 -0.76 17.64
C ILE A 67 -15.99 0.67 18.02
N LEU A 68 -14.71 0.95 18.28
CA LEU A 68 -14.21 2.28 18.60
C LEU A 68 -13.60 2.94 17.36
N ALA A 69 -13.71 4.27 17.29
CA ALA A 69 -12.80 5.05 16.46
C ALA A 69 -11.40 4.98 17.08
N ALA A 70 -10.40 4.57 16.31
CA ALA A 70 -9.06 4.27 16.81
C ALA A 70 -7.98 5.07 16.05
N GLY A 71 -6.87 5.36 16.75
CA GLY A 71 -5.62 5.97 16.25
C GLY A 71 -4.38 5.43 17.00
N ASN A 72 -3.17 5.57 16.43
CA ASN A 72 -1.92 4.87 16.81
C ASN A 72 -1.84 4.27 18.24
N GLY A 73 -1.89 2.93 18.34
CA GLY A 73 -1.84 2.16 19.59
C GLY A 73 -3.20 1.84 20.26
N THR A 74 -4.28 2.51 19.86
CA THR A 74 -5.64 2.29 20.37
C THR A 74 -6.20 0.91 19.98
N ALA A 75 -7.07 0.36 20.82
CA ALA A 75 -7.85 -0.84 20.53
C ALA A 75 -9.06 -0.50 19.66
N VAL A 76 -9.43 -1.39 18.73
CA VAL A 76 -10.60 -1.22 17.84
C VAL A 76 -11.92 -1.66 18.52
N CYS A 77 -11.85 -2.41 19.63
CA CYS A 77 -13.02 -2.99 20.29
C CYS A 77 -13.04 -2.68 21.80
N ASN A 78 -14.23 -2.44 22.35
CA ASN A 78 -14.46 -2.22 23.78
C ASN A 78 -15.68 -3.03 24.28
N PRO A 79 -15.60 -3.85 25.35
CA PRO A 79 -14.43 -4.09 26.20
C PRO A 79 -13.29 -4.81 25.47
N ALA A 80 -12.09 -4.28 25.62
CA ALA A 80 -10.85 -4.84 25.08
C ALA A 80 -10.37 -6.03 25.92
N GLY A 81 -11.11 -7.14 25.89
CA GLY A 81 -10.64 -8.44 26.40
C GLY A 81 -9.49 -8.99 25.56
N ASN A 82 -9.31 -10.32 25.52
CA ASN A 82 -8.33 -10.98 24.63
C ASN A 82 -8.63 -10.81 23.12
N HIS A 83 -9.59 -9.96 22.77
CA HIS A 83 -10.06 -9.59 21.43
C HIS A 83 -9.49 -8.24 20.97
N GLY A 84 -8.63 -7.61 21.78
CA GLY A 84 -8.00 -6.33 21.47
C GLY A 84 -7.05 -6.40 20.27
N LEU A 85 -7.57 -6.21 19.06
CA LEU A 85 -6.75 -5.66 17.99
C LEU A 85 -6.36 -4.23 18.39
N HIS A 86 -5.19 -4.12 18.98
CA HIS A 86 -4.43 -2.89 18.90
C HIS A 86 -3.89 -2.79 17.48
N LEU A 87 -4.18 -1.69 16.79
CA LEU A 87 -3.36 -1.33 15.64
C LEU A 87 -2.02 -0.83 16.20
N THR A 88 -1.13 -1.79 16.40
CA THR A 88 0.27 -1.57 16.73
C THR A 88 0.97 -0.90 15.55
N ASN A 89 2.14 -0.32 15.80
CA ASN A 89 2.84 0.64 14.93
C ASN A 89 3.29 0.10 13.54
N ASP A 90 2.91 -1.12 13.18
CA ASP A 90 3.19 -1.74 11.88
C ASP A 90 1.91 -2.01 11.04
N ALA A 91 0.73 -2.05 11.67
CA ALA A 91 -0.57 -2.15 11.01
C ALA A 91 -1.00 -0.80 10.41
N ARG A 92 -0.25 -0.36 9.39
CA ARG A 92 -0.61 0.79 8.56
C ARG A 92 -1.99 0.53 7.95
N VAL A 93 -2.86 1.54 7.93
CA VAL A 93 -4.14 1.53 7.19
C VAL A 93 -4.22 2.85 6.41
N ASP A 94 -3.19 3.04 5.58
CA ASP A 94 -2.93 4.23 4.80
C ASP A 94 -1.95 3.84 3.67
N CYS A 95 -2.19 4.38 2.48
CA CYS A 95 -1.42 4.13 1.28
C CYS A 95 -0.32 5.17 1.03
N ASP A 96 -0.38 6.33 1.72
CA ASP A 96 0.65 7.38 1.66
C ASP A 96 1.96 6.98 2.38
N GLY A 97 1.90 5.96 3.23
CA GLY A 97 3.02 5.47 4.03
C GLY A 97 3.36 6.35 5.24
N ALA A 98 2.57 7.40 5.49
CA ALA A 98 2.77 8.41 6.53
C ALA A 98 2.15 8.03 7.89
N GLY A 99 2.16 6.74 8.24
CA GLY A 99 1.96 6.23 9.60
C GLY A 99 0.65 6.61 10.30
N SER A 100 -0.35 7.07 9.56
CA SER A 100 -1.56 7.71 10.12
C SER A 100 -2.78 6.85 9.84
N TYR A 101 -3.07 5.92 10.74
CA TYR A 101 -4.35 5.20 10.67
C TYR A 101 -5.46 6.06 11.28
N SER A 102 -6.57 6.16 10.58
CA SER A 102 -7.81 6.76 11.08
C SER A 102 -8.94 5.75 10.87
N VAL A 103 -9.18 4.94 11.90
CA VAL A 103 -10.37 4.10 11.95
C VAL A 103 -11.49 4.99 12.48
N ALA A 104 -12.39 5.44 11.61
CA ALA A 104 -13.64 6.08 12.03
C ALA A 104 -14.77 5.06 12.01
N THR A 105 -15.76 5.18 12.89
CA THR A 105 -16.89 4.24 12.92
C THR A 105 -17.95 4.64 11.91
N SER A 106 -18.33 3.73 11.01
CA SER A 106 -19.51 3.90 10.14
C SER A 106 -20.77 3.56 10.95
N GLY A 107 -21.22 4.52 11.77
CA GLY A 107 -22.29 4.29 12.74
C GLY A 107 -21.83 3.38 13.88
N THR A 108 -22.67 2.44 14.31
CA THR A 108 -22.36 1.46 15.37
C THR A 108 -21.63 0.21 14.90
N GLU A 109 -21.48 0.01 13.59
CA GLU A 109 -21.33 -1.35 13.04
C GLU A 109 -20.08 -1.63 12.21
N GLY A 110 -19.38 -0.60 11.70
CA GLY A 110 -18.26 -0.80 10.79
C GLY A 110 -17.11 0.20 10.94
N VAL A 111 -16.05 -0.06 10.19
CA VAL A 111 -14.78 0.69 10.17
C VAL A 111 -14.60 1.36 8.82
N LEU A 112 -14.37 2.67 8.87
CA LEU A 112 -13.95 3.51 7.75
C LEU A 112 -12.44 3.62 7.75
N GLY A 113 -11.84 3.56 6.55
CA GLY A 113 -10.46 3.94 6.29
C GLY A 113 -10.37 4.75 5.01
N SER A 114 -9.32 5.57 4.89
CA SER A 114 -9.05 6.37 3.70
C SER A 114 -7.60 6.24 3.24
N CYS A 115 -7.40 6.44 1.96
CA CYS A 115 -6.14 6.36 1.25
C CYS A 115 -6.12 7.50 0.23
N ASN A 116 -5.14 8.40 0.30
CA ASN A 116 -5.01 9.45 -0.71
C ASN A 116 -4.31 8.87 -1.94
N THR A 117 -4.86 9.13 -3.13
CA THR A 117 -4.27 8.66 -4.38
C THR A 117 -4.07 9.80 -5.34
N THR A 118 -3.28 9.58 -6.39
CA THR A 118 -3.14 10.57 -7.48
C THR A 118 -4.47 10.84 -8.21
N ALA A 119 -5.47 9.97 -8.07
CA ALA A 119 -6.82 10.13 -8.64
C ALA A 119 -7.85 10.75 -7.66
N GLY A 120 -7.47 10.99 -6.39
CA GLY A 120 -8.37 11.45 -5.33
C GLY A 120 -8.37 10.51 -4.11
N VAL A 121 -9.29 10.72 -3.17
CA VAL A 121 -9.35 9.92 -1.94
C VAL A 121 -10.09 8.60 -2.17
N CYS A 122 -9.33 7.50 -2.15
CA CYS A 122 -9.82 6.14 -2.03
C CYS A 122 -10.37 5.95 -0.61
N THR A 123 -11.60 5.45 -0.50
CA THR A 123 -12.24 5.17 0.80
C THR A 123 -12.67 3.71 0.88
N ALA A 124 -12.56 3.14 2.08
CA ALA A 124 -13.01 1.80 2.39
C ALA A 124 -13.97 1.84 3.58
N THR A 125 -15.09 1.13 3.47
CA THR A 125 -16.01 0.88 4.59
C THR A 125 -16.08 -0.63 4.79
N CYS A 126 -15.73 -1.12 5.96
CA CYS A 126 -15.78 -2.53 6.30
C CYS A 126 -16.76 -2.81 7.44
N ASP A 127 -17.56 -3.85 7.28
CA ASP A 127 -18.46 -4.42 8.28
C ASP A 127 -18.23 -5.96 8.34
N PRO A 128 -18.99 -6.72 9.14
CA PRO A 128 -18.90 -8.20 9.15
C PRO A 128 -19.20 -8.92 7.84
N GLN A 129 -19.90 -8.29 6.89
CA GLN A 129 -20.24 -8.87 5.59
C GLN A 129 -19.11 -8.66 4.57
N GLY A 130 -18.28 -7.62 4.75
CA GLY A 130 -17.05 -7.43 3.98
C GLY A 130 -16.61 -5.97 3.93
N CYS A 131 -15.86 -5.63 2.88
CA CYS A 131 -15.36 -4.28 2.63
C CYS A 131 -15.84 -3.75 1.28
N VAL A 132 -16.50 -2.60 1.31
CA VAL A 132 -16.85 -1.78 0.13
C VAL A 132 -15.77 -0.72 -0.07
N TYR A 133 -15.39 -0.47 -1.32
CA TYR A 133 -14.36 0.51 -1.71
C TYR A 133 -14.93 1.50 -2.72
N ALA A 134 -14.55 2.77 -2.60
CA ALA A 134 -14.90 3.81 -3.56
C ALA A 134 -13.66 4.63 -3.95
N ASN A 135 -13.53 4.97 -5.24
CA ASN A 135 -12.43 5.76 -5.83
C ASN A 135 -11.02 5.15 -5.67
N CYS A 136 -10.87 3.85 -5.96
CA CYS A 136 -9.64 3.08 -5.65
C CYS A 136 -9.08 2.31 -6.88
N ASP A 137 -8.92 2.96 -8.04
CA ASP A 137 -8.56 2.36 -9.36
C ASP A 137 -7.13 2.67 -9.89
#